data_AF-A0A3D9IWI7-F1
#
_entry.id   AF-A0A3D9IWI7-F1
#
_cell.length_a   1.000
_cell.length_b   1.000
_cell.length_c   1.000
_cell.angle_alpha   90.00
_cell.angle_beta   90.00
_cell.angle_gamma   90.00
#
_symmetry.space_group_name_H-M   'P 1'
#
loop_
_entity.id
_entity.type
_entity.pdbx_description
1 polymer ?
#
loop_
_entity_poly.entity_id
_entity_poly.type
_entity_poly.pdbx_seq_one_letter_code
_entity_poly.pdbx_strand_id
1 'polypeptide(L)'
;MKDPVIIEPYNEEWPEAFTRLGGRMRQVIGQSAIRIDHIGSTAVPGLAAKPVLDIQISIVRFDEIDSVKTALEELGYRYRPENDDLTKRYFRET
;
A
#
# COMPACT_ATOMS: atom_id res chain seq x y z
N MET A 1 -0.73 -19.90 14.71
CA MET A 1 -1.50 -18.91 15.49
C MET A 1 -1.52 -17.61 14.70
N LYS A 2 -2.65 -16.89 14.65
CA LYS A 2 -2.67 -15.53 14.07
C LYS A 2 -1.95 -14.58 15.03
N ASP A 3 -1.14 -13.68 14.52
CA ASP A 3 -0.47 -12.67 15.36
C ASP A 3 -1.50 -11.83 16.12
N PRO A 4 -1.20 -11.43 17.38
CA PRO A 4 -2.10 -10.59 18.15
C PRO A 4 -2.33 -9.24 17.43
N VAL A 5 -3.57 -8.78 17.44
CA VAL A 5 -3.90 -7.45 16.91
C VAL A 5 -3.50 -6.41 17.95
N ILE A 6 -2.45 -5.66 17.66
CA ILE A 6 -1.97 -4.54 18.48
C ILE A 6 -2.51 -3.24 17.87
N ILE A 7 -3.11 -2.41 18.71
CA ILE A 7 -3.54 -1.05 18.37
C ILE A 7 -2.71 -0.09 19.22
N GLU A 8 -2.09 0.89 18.58
CA GLU A 8 -1.29 1.93 19.23
C GLU A 8 -1.91 3.32 19.03
N PRO A 9 -1.60 4.30 19.90
CA PRO A 9 -1.95 5.70 19.65
C PRO A 9 -1.42 6.18 18.30
N TYR A 10 -2.02 7.24 17.76
CA TYR A 10 -1.54 7.82 16.51
C TYR A 10 -0.04 8.13 16.57
N ASN A 11 0.70 7.65 15.59
CA ASN A 11 2.13 7.91 15.46
C ASN A 11 2.35 9.02 14.41
N GLU A 12 2.97 10.12 14.84
CA GLU A 12 3.27 11.28 13.98
C GLU A 12 4.27 10.97 12.85
N GLU A 13 4.96 9.83 12.91
CA GLU A 13 5.88 9.37 11.87
C GLU A 13 5.18 8.68 10.69
N TRP A 14 3.90 8.28 10.82
CA TRP A 14 3.18 7.58 9.75
C TRP A 14 3.10 8.37 8.42
N PRO A 15 2.83 9.70 8.40
CA PRO A 15 2.85 10.48 7.16
C PRO A 15 4.23 10.50 6.47
N GLU A 16 5.32 10.55 7.24
CA GLU A 16 6.67 10.53 6.69
C GLU A 16 7.02 9.13 6.16
N ALA A 17 6.65 8.09 6.90
CA ALA A 17 6.81 6.70 6.47
C ALA A 17 6.05 6.43 5.16
N PHE A 18 4.81 6.92 5.05
CA PHE A 18 4.06 6.90 3.79
C PHE A 18 4.79 7.65 2.69
N THR A 19 5.27 8.87 2.94
CA THR A 19 5.96 9.69 1.92
C THR A 19 7.17 8.96 1.34
N ARG A 20 7.97 8.29 2.18
CA ARG A 20 9.11 7.48 1.72
C ARG A 20 8.67 6.25 0.93
N LEU A 21 7.66 5.51 1.41
CA LEU A 21 7.15 4.31 0.74
C LEU A 21 6.49 4.63 -0.60
N GLY A 22 5.56 5.58 -0.61
CA GLY A 22 4.89 6.06 -1.81
C GLY A 22 5.86 6.66 -2.83
N GLY A 23 6.91 7.34 -2.38
CA GLY A 23 8.00 7.81 -3.25
C GLY A 23 8.72 6.66 -3.96
N ARG A 24 9.08 5.58 -3.24
CA ARG A 24 9.69 4.38 -3.85
C ARG A 24 8.74 3.69 -4.84
N MET A 25 7.46 3.56 -4.48
CA MET A 25 6.44 2.99 -5.37
C MET A 25 6.30 3.83 -6.65
N ARG A 26 6.29 5.17 -6.54
CA ARG A 26 6.28 6.05 -7.72
C ARG A 26 7.49 5.82 -8.62
N GLN A 27 8.68 5.70 -8.03
CA GLN A 27 9.92 5.53 -8.80
C GLN A 27 9.93 4.24 -9.62
N VAL A 28 9.44 3.12 -9.06
CA VAL A 28 9.43 1.83 -9.79
C VAL A 28 8.24 1.68 -10.75
N ILE A 29 7.06 2.20 -10.39
CA ILE A 29 5.86 2.09 -11.24
C ILE A 29 5.88 3.13 -12.37
N GLY A 30 6.47 4.29 -12.14
CA GLY A 30 6.58 5.35 -13.14
C GLY A 30 5.22 5.95 -13.52
N GLN A 31 5.04 6.19 -14.82
CA GLN A 31 3.87 6.92 -15.37
C GLN A 31 2.56 6.14 -15.28
N SER A 32 2.62 4.81 -15.11
CA SER A 32 1.42 3.98 -14.93
C SER A 32 0.67 4.32 -13.64
N ALA A 33 1.35 4.80 -12.59
CA ALA A 33 0.73 5.28 -11.36
C ALA A 33 0.28 6.74 -11.52
N ILE A 34 -1.03 6.97 -11.66
CA ILE A 34 -1.62 8.32 -11.68
C ILE A 34 -1.61 8.90 -10.26
N ARG A 35 -2.06 8.10 -9.28
CA ARG A 35 -2.12 8.50 -7.86
C ARG A 35 -1.54 7.44 -6.95
N ILE A 36 -0.94 7.89 -5.87
CA ILE A 36 -0.47 7.08 -4.75
C ILE A 36 -0.92 7.81 -3.49
N ASP A 37 -1.88 7.24 -2.78
CA ASP A 37 -2.55 7.88 -1.65
C ASP A 37 -2.36 7.06 -0.37
N HIS A 38 -2.14 7.75 0.75
CA HIS A 38 -2.19 7.15 2.09
C HIS A 38 -3.66 6.99 2.47
N ILE A 39 -4.09 5.76 2.71
CA ILE A 39 -5.46 5.45 3.12
C ILE A 39 -5.43 4.66 4.44
N GLY A 40 -6.62 4.28 4.94
CA GLY A 40 -6.74 3.53 6.18
C GLY A 40 -6.54 4.39 7.43
N SER A 41 -6.60 3.75 8.60
CA SER A 41 -6.61 4.48 9.88
C SER A 41 -5.32 5.24 10.17
N THR A 42 -4.17 4.76 9.67
CA THR A 42 -2.88 5.43 9.85
C THR A 42 -2.77 6.74 9.07
N ALA A 43 -3.68 7.00 8.13
CA ALA A 43 -3.76 8.26 7.39
C ALA A 43 -4.57 9.35 8.12
N VAL A 44 -5.17 9.05 9.28
CA VAL A 44 -6.04 9.97 10.02
C VAL A 44 -5.33 10.49 11.27
N PRO A 45 -4.89 11.76 11.30
CA PRO A 45 -4.24 12.35 12.46
C PRO A 45 -5.05 12.20 13.74
N GLY A 46 -4.40 11.73 14.81
CA GLY A 46 -5.00 11.52 16.13
C GLY A 46 -5.80 10.22 16.29
N LEU A 47 -5.95 9.40 15.24
CA LEU A 47 -6.64 8.11 15.33
C LEU A 47 -5.69 6.98 15.74
N ALA A 48 -6.03 6.27 16.82
CA ALA A 48 -5.33 5.04 17.19
C ALA A 48 -5.57 3.94 16.14
N ALA A 49 -4.52 3.22 15.76
CA ALA A 49 -4.58 2.26 14.66
C ALA A 49 -3.64 1.07 14.88
N LYS A 50 -3.83 0.04 14.06
CA LYS A 50 -2.78 -0.97 13.86
C LYS A 50 -1.62 -0.29 13.12
N PRO A 51 -0.34 -0.54 13.47
CA PRO A 51 0.82 0.06 12.80
C PRO A 51 1.07 -0.57 11.42
N VAL A 52 0.11 -0.41 10.51
CA VAL A 52 0.15 -0.89 9.13
C VAL A 52 -0.29 0.26 8.23
N LEU A 53 0.56 0.61 7.26
CA LEU A 53 0.25 1.64 6.27
C LEU A 53 -0.56 1.00 5.14
N ASP A 54 -1.75 1.51 4.89
CA ASP A 54 -2.53 1.15 3.71
C ASP A 54 -2.27 2.19 2.61
N ILE A 55 -1.86 1.71 1.43
CA ILE A 55 -1.52 2.56 0.29
C ILE A 55 -2.40 2.17 -0.89
N GLN A 56 -3.08 3.17 -1.48
CA GLN A 56 -3.84 2.99 -2.70
C GLN A 56 -3.07 3.53 -3.90
N ILE A 57 -2.96 2.72 -4.95
CA ILE A 57 -2.34 3.11 -6.22
C ILE A 57 -3.42 3.10 -7.30
N SER A 58 -3.66 4.27 -7.91
CA SER A 58 -4.56 4.38 -9.07
C SER A 58 -3.73 4.34 -10.34
N ILE A 59 -4.05 3.40 -11.24
CA ILE A 59 -3.33 3.22 -12.50
C ILE A 59 -4.19 3.65 -13.70
N VAL A 60 -3.53 4.06 -14.79
CA VAL A 60 -4.22 4.58 -15.99
C VAL A 60 -5.12 3.53 -16.61
N ARG A 61 -4.61 2.31 -16.73
CA ARG A 61 -5.30 1.21 -17.38
C ARG A 61 -4.96 -0.09 -16.68
N PHE A 62 -5.95 -0.96 -16.56
CA PHE A 62 -5.79 -2.22 -15.86
C PHE A 62 -5.09 -3.30 -16.70
N ASP A 63 -4.89 -3.08 -18.00
CA ASP A 63 -4.03 -3.93 -18.84
C ASP A 63 -2.53 -3.78 -18.50
N GLU A 64 -2.14 -2.69 -17.82
CA GLU A 64 -0.79 -2.48 -17.27
C GLU A 64 -0.60 -3.14 -15.90
N ILE A 65 -1.59 -3.86 -15.37
CA ILE A 65 -1.53 -4.37 -14.00
C ILE A 65 -0.38 -5.37 -13.78
N ASP A 66 0.02 -6.12 -14.82
CA ASP A 66 1.10 -7.09 -14.70
C ASP A 66 2.46 -6.41 -14.55
N SER A 67 2.71 -5.28 -15.24
CA SER A 67 3.96 -4.52 -15.05
C SER A 67 4.00 -3.86 -13.67
N VAL A 68 2.88 -3.31 -13.21
CA VAL A 68 2.72 -2.76 -11.87
C VAL A 68 2.94 -3.84 -10.81
N LYS A 69 2.39 -5.03 -11.02
CA LYS A 69 2.60 -6.19 -10.15
C LYS A 69 4.08 -6.54 -10.05
N THR A 70 4.77 -6.69 -11.18
CA THR A 70 6.22 -6.99 -11.19
C THR A 70 7.01 -5.91 -10.46
N ALA A 71 6.72 -4.63 -10.69
CA ALA A 71 7.41 -3.53 -10.01
C ALA A 71 7.20 -3.55 -8.49
N LEU A 72 6.01 -3.91 -8.01
CA LEU A 72 5.72 -4.07 -6.59
C LEU A 72 6.38 -5.32 -5.99
N GLU A 73 6.46 -6.41 -6.75
CA GLU A 73 7.19 -7.63 -6.36
C GLU A 73 8.69 -7.38 -6.20
N GLU A 74 9.30 -6.56 -7.07
CA GLU A 74 10.69 -6.10 -6.93
C GLU A 74 10.92 -5.23 -5.68
N LEU A 75 9.90 -4.52 -5.22
CA LEU A 75 9.94 -3.79 -3.93
C LEU A 75 9.70 -4.68 -2.70
N GLY A 76 9.48 -5.99 -2.90
CA GLY A 76 9.27 -6.96 -1.82
C GLY A 76 7.80 -7.17 -1.41
N TYR A 77 6.85 -6.68 -2.20
CA TYR A 77 5.42 -6.92 -1.98
C TYR A 77 4.94 -8.17 -2.71
N ARG A 78 4.16 -9.00 -2.04
CA ARG A 78 3.54 -10.19 -2.60
C ARG A 78 2.10 -9.91 -3.02
N TYR A 79 1.78 -10.24 -4.26
CA TYR A 79 0.39 -10.26 -4.74
C TYR A 79 -0.42 -11.34 -4.01
N ARG A 80 -1.64 -11.00 -3.57
CA ARG A 80 -2.60 -11.87 -2.86
C ARG A 80 -3.81 -12.12 -3.77
N PRO A 81 -3.78 -13.18 -4.60
CA PRO A 81 -4.84 -13.49 -5.55
C PRO A 81 -6.13 -13.97 -4.88
N GLU A 82 -6.08 -14.36 -3.60
CA GLU A 82 -7.24 -14.89 -2.86
C GLU A 82 -8.17 -13.78 -2.34
N ASN A 83 -7.94 -12.51 -2.70
CA ASN A 83 -8.85 -11.43 -2.35
C ASN A 83 -10.09 -11.47 -3.27
N ASP A 84 -11.25 -11.75 -2.67
CA ASP A 84 -12.54 -11.84 -3.38
C ASP A 84 -12.96 -10.53 -4.08
N ASP A 85 -12.38 -9.40 -3.68
CA ASP A 85 -12.58 -8.12 -4.35
C ASP A 85 -11.73 -8.02 -5.63
N LEU A 86 -12.29 -8.46 -6.74
CA LEU A 86 -11.66 -8.45 -8.06
C LEU A 86 -11.51 -7.06 -8.68
N THR A 87 -12.11 -6.02 -8.07
CA THR A 87 -12.02 -4.63 -8.56
C THR A 87 -10.64 -4.03 -8.36
N LYS A 88 -9.83 -4.65 -7.50
CA LYS A 88 -8.45 -4.26 -7.23
C LYS A 88 -7.53 -5.47 -7.17
N ARG A 89 -6.24 -5.20 -7.12
CA ARG A 89 -5.21 -6.20 -6.79
C ARG A 89 -4.65 -5.85 -5.44
N TYR A 90 -4.61 -6.83 -4.54
CA TYR A 90 -4.12 -6.63 -3.18
C TYR A 90 -2.69 -7.15 -3.05
N PHE A 91 -1.85 -6.35 -2.40
CA PHE A 91 -0.45 -6.63 -2.17
C PHE A 91 -0.15 -6.46 -0.68
N ARG A 92 0.80 -7.23 -0.16
CA ARG A 92 1.29 -7.11 1.21
C ARG A 92 2.78 -7.43 1.26
N GLU A 93 3.53 -6.90 2.22
CA GLU A 93 4.94 -7.30 2.40
C GLU A 93 5.08 -8.83 2.44
N THR A 94 6.21 -9.31 1.94
CA THR A 94 6.55 -10.74 1.93
C THR A 94 6.65 -11.33 3.33
#